data_AF-Q8RN57-F1
#
_entry.id   AF-Q8RN57-F1
#
_cell.length_a   1.000
_cell.length_b   1.000
_cell.length_c   1.000
_cell.angle_alpha   90.00
_cell.angle_beta   90.00
_cell.angle_gamma   90.00
#
_symmetry.space_group_name_H-M   'P 1'
#
loop_
_entity.id
_entity.type
_entity.pdbx_description
1 polymer ?
#
loop_
_entity_poly.entity_id
_entity_poly.type
_entity_poly.pdbx_seq_one_letter_code
_entity_poly.pdbx_strand_id
1 'polypeptide(L)'
;MATYLHPSLFRLYSRAADDDTFLYLDESYSVPDEYEKGSFYILAAVKLSYGDLEGTRKTLRDIAERDHWHTTDELRTSDGKERTVEMLEQFDSWGDEHLISVEAPLQSGNDLEKARGDCLRALVKHVYGGTRDDHPTGLIFEKRLRKIDDDRDRRLVKKLRQEGLFPREAGVAWVSPSDERLLWAPDITCMAYRRQITHKGRNETGEYFGSYLKQHSTIIHVEG
;
A
#
# COMPACT_ATOMS: atom_id res chain seq x y z
N MET A 1 -14.73 -18.68 -13.95
CA MET A 1 -13.41 -19.35 -14.07
C MET A 1 -12.70 -19.13 -12.75
N ALA A 2 -12.34 -20.19 -12.03
CA ALA A 2 -11.55 -20.03 -10.81
C ALA A 2 -10.17 -19.49 -11.21
N THR A 3 -9.96 -18.20 -10.98
CA THR A 3 -8.68 -17.54 -11.21
C THR A 3 -7.63 -18.28 -10.36
N TYR A 4 -6.58 -18.80 -11.00
CA TYR A 4 -5.49 -19.43 -10.25
C TYR A 4 -4.83 -18.37 -9.38
N LEU A 5 -5.20 -18.33 -8.09
CA LEU A 5 -4.53 -17.49 -7.10
C LEU A 5 -3.04 -17.83 -7.11
N HIS A 6 -2.20 -16.80 -7.09
CA HIS A 6 -0.76 -16.99 -7.01
C HIS A 6 -0.42 -17.89 -5.79
N PRO A 7 0.53 -18.84 -5.90
CA PRO A 7 0.75 -19.85 -4.85
C PRO A 7 1.05 -19.29 -3.45
N SER A 8 1.64 -18.10 -3.34
CA SER A 8 1.81 -17.43 -2.03
C SER A 8 0.50 -16.97 -1.41
N LEU A 9 -0.42 -16.45 -2.22
CA LEU A 9 -1.75 -16.01 -1.77
C LEU A 9 -2.60 -17.21 -1.41
N PHE A 10 -2.57 -18.28 -2.20
CA PHE A 10 -3.25 -19.52 -1.85
C PHE A 10 -2.81 -20.04 -0.48
N ARG A 11 -1.49 -20.07 -0.21
CA ARG A 11 -0.98 -20.47 1.11
C ARG A 11 -1.44 -19.53 2.22
N LEU A 12 -1.44 -18.23 1.97
CA LEU A 12 -1.85 -17.20 2.92
C LEU A 12 -3.34 -17.32 3.28
N TYR A 13 -4.20 -17.48 2.26
CA TYR A 13 -5.66 -17.50 2.41
C TYR A 13 -6.25 -18.88 2.72
N SER A 14 -5.50 -19.97 2.57
CA SER A 14 -6.03 -21.34 2.72
C SER A 14 -6.71 -21.66 4.06
N ARG A 15 -6.48 -20.81 5.08
CA ARG A 15 -7.06 -20.96 6.43
C ARG A 15 -7.76 -19.68 6.90
N ALA A 16 -7.98 -18.73 6.01
CA ALA A 16 -8.60 -17.46 6.37
C ALA A 16 -10.09 -17.64 6.63
N ALA A 17 -10.60 -17.03 7.70
CA ALA A 17 -12.01 -16.81 7.95
C ALA A 17 -12.45 -15.47 7.36
N ASP A 18 -13.75 -15.27 7.14
CA ASP A 18 -14.27 -14.08 6.46
C ASP A 18 -13.91 -12.76 7.16
N ASP A 19 -13.77 -12.80 8.49
CA ASP A 19 -13.39 -11.68 9.36
C ASP A 19 -11.86 -11.47 9.47
N ASP A 20 -11.05 -12.38 8.92
CA ASP A 20 -9.61 -12.16 8.83
C ASP A 20 -9.31 -10.95 7.96
N THR A 21 -8.37 -10.10 8.38
CA THR A 21 -7.96 -8.94 7.60
C THR A 21 -6.55 -9.07 7.08
N PHE A 22 -6.27 -8.43 5.96
CA PHE A 22 -4.97 -8.43 5.31
C PHE A 22 -4.57 -7.01 4.92
N LEU A 23 -3.28 -6.71 5.04
CA LEU A 23 -2.70 -5.45 4.59
C LEU A 23 -2.08 -5.63 3.21
N TYR A 24 -2.47 -4.80 2.24
CA TYR A 24 -1.86 -4.73 0.91
C TYR A 24 -0.96 -3.51 0.84
N LEU A 25 0.28 -3.67 0.40
CA LEU A 25 1.32 -2.65 0.51
C LEU A 25 1.87 -2.24 -0.85
N ASP A 26 2.02 -0.93 -1.02
CA ASP A 26 2.75 -0.31 -2.12
C ASP A 26 3.54 0.93 -1.66
N GLU A 27 4.53 1.34 -2.45
CA GLU A 27 5.50 2.38 -2.11
C GLU A 27 5.55 3.51 -3.15
N SER A 28 5.87 4.72 -2.70
CA SER A 28 6.20 5.83 -3.59
C SER A 28 7.22 6.74 -2.92
N TYR A 29 8.06 7.39 -3.71
CA TYR A 29 9.12 8.24 -3.18
C TYR A 29 9.39 9.42 -4.10
N SER A 30 10.07 10.41 -3.54
CA SER A 30 10.68 11.52 -4.26
C SER A 30 12.11 11.66 -3.77
N VAL A 31 13.07 11.66 -4.69
CA VAL A 31 14.47 12.01 -4.41
C VAL A 31 14.67 13.53 -4.58
N PRO A 32 15.75 14.12 -4.03
CA PRO A 32 16.01 15.55 -4.15
C PRO A 32 16.02 16.00 -5.63
N ASP A 33 15.59 17.23 -5.88
CA ASP A 33 15.44 17.91 -7.18
C ASP A 33 14.12 17.73 -7.97
N GLU A 34 13.20 16.82 -7.58
CA GLU A 34 11.90 16.71 -8.28
C GLU A 34 10.84 17.72 -7.79
N TYR A 35 10.86 18.14 -6.52
CA TYR A 35 9.84 19.03 -5.96
C TYR A 35 10.39 19.97 -4.87
N GLU A 36 9.85 21.20 -4.81
CA GLU A 36 10.20 22.23 -3.82
C GLU A 36 10.03 21.78 -2.36
N LYS A 37 9.17 20.78 -2.10
CA LYS A 37 8.89 20.28 -0.74
C LYS A 37 9.87 19.23 -0.20
N GLY A 38 10.95 18.94 -0.95
CA GLY A 38 12.00 18.03 -0.51
C GLY A 38 11.71 16.55 -0.78
N SER A 39 12.68 15.72 -0.44
CA SER A 39 12.66 14.27 -0.64
C SER A 39 11.84 13.57 0.44
N PHE A 40 11.12 12.50 0.07
CA PHE A 40 10.31 11.70 1.00
C PHE A 40 10.20 10.27 0.49
N TYR A 41 9.86 9.36 1.41
CA TYR A 41 9.48 8.00 1.11
C TYR A 41 8.13 7.70 1.79
N ILE A 42 7.25 7.03 1.06
CA ILE A 42 5.90 6.66 1.48
C ILE A 42 5.74 5.16 1.32
N LEU A 43 5.23 4.50 2.36
CA LEU A 43 4.71 3.14 2.31
C LEU A 43 3.23 3.19 2.69
N ALA A 44 2.36 2.93 1.73
CA ALA A 44 0.93 2.82 1.96
C ALA A 44 0.55 1.36 2.23
N ALA A 45 -0.39 1.16 3.14
CA ALA A 45 -1.04 -0.12 3.38
C ALA A 45 -2.55 0.07 3.46
N VAL A 46 -3.32 -0.80 2.80
CA VAL A 46 -4.79 -0.80 2.88
C VAL A 46 -5.25 -2.10 3.54
N LYS A 47 -6.07 -1.99 4.59
CA LYS A 47 -6.63 -3.13 5.33
C LYS A 47 -7.94 -3.57 4.69
N LEU A 48 -8.01 -4.82 4.26
CA LEU A 48 -9.21 -5.41 3.65
C LEU A 48 -9.58 -6.72 4.34
N SER A 49 -10.88 -6.96 4.51
CA SER A 49 -11.43 -8.21 5.06
C SER A 49 -11.44 -9.33 4.03
N TYR A 50 -11.19 -10.56 4.47
CA TYR A 50 -11.11 -11.73 3.61
C TYR A 50 -12.40 -12.00 2.84
N GLY A 51 -13.55 -11.86 3.53
CA GLY A 51 -14.87 -12.08 2.95
C GLY A 51 -15.20 -11.15 1.77
N ASP A 52 -14.57 -9.96 1.73
CA ASP A 52 -14.85 -8.94 0.72
C ASP A 52 -13.91 -8.99 -0.48
N LEU A 53 -12.78 -9.71 -0.40
CA LEU A 53 -11.69 -9.64 -1.39
C LEU A 53 -12.15 -9.93 -2.82
N GLU A 54 -13.03 -10.90 -3.03
CA GLU A 54 -13.52 -11.22 -4.38
C GLU A 54 -14.42 -10.11 -4.94
N GLY A 55 -15.28 -9.55 -4.09
CA GLY A 55 -16.10 -8.38 -4.43
C GLY A 55 -15.23 -7.18 -4.77
N THR A 56 -14.24 -6.88 -3.94
CA THR A 56 -13.27 -5.80 -4.15
C THR A 56 -12.50 -5.99 -5.46
N ARG A 57 -11.95 -7.18 -5.73
CA ARG A 57 -11.27 -7.48 -7.01
C ARG A 57 -12.16 -7.24 -8.22
N LYS A 58 -13.44 -7.64 -8.12
CA LYS A 58 -14.42 -7.46 -9.19
C LYS A 58 -14.68 -5.97 -9.42
N THR A 59 -15.00 -5.22 -8.38
CA THR A 59 -15.27 -3.78 -8.48
C THR A 59 -14.08 -3.01 -9.03
N LEU A 60 -12.86 -3.29 -8.53
CA LEU A 60 -11.64 -2.68 -9.05
C LEU A 60 -11.46 -2.93 -10.55
N ARG A 61 -11.64 -4.17 -11.01
CA ARG A 61 -11.55 -4.50 -12.44
C ARG A 61 -12.64 -3.79 -13.24
N ASP A 62 -13.87 -3.75 -12.73
CA ASP A 62 -15.01 -3.15 -13.42
C ASP A 62 -14.80 -1.65 -13.62
N ILE A 63 -14.30 -0.91 -12.62
CA ILE A 63 -13.93 0.51 -12.74
C ILE A 63 -12.72 0.69 -13.67
N ALA A 64 -11.70 -0.17 -13.56
CA ALA A 64 -10.50 -0.06 -14.37
C ALA A 64 -10.79 -0.28 -15.86
N GLU A 65 -11.78 -1.11 -16.20
CA GLU A 65 -12.06 -1.62 -17.55
C GLU A 65 -10.84 -2.30 -18.21
N ARG A 66 -9.89 -2.77 -17.39
CA ARG A 66 -8.62 -3.37 -17.83
C ARG A 66 -8.07 -4.32 -16.78
N ASP A 67 -7.11 -5.14 -17.19
CA ASP A 67 -6.45 -6.12 -16.32
C ASP A 67 -5.16 -5.61 -15.65
N HIS A 68 -4.78 -4.36 -15.93
CA HIS A 68 -3.58 -3.74 -15.38
C HIS A 68 -3.86 -2.30 -14.95
N TRP A 69 -3.49 -1.95 -13.73
CA TRP A 69 -3.59 -0.60 -13.21
C TRP A 69 -2.24 -0.12 -12.71
N HIS A 70 -1.91 1.13 -12.99
CA HIS A 70 -0.83 1.85 -12.35
C HIS A 70 -1.19 3.34 -12.33
N THR A 71 -1.40 3.91 -11.15
CA THR A 71 -2.04 5.22 -10.99
C THR A 71 -1.24 6.33 -11.68
N THR A 72 0.09 6.22 -11.74
CA THR A 72 0.92 7.19 -12.48
C THR A 72 0.55 7.26 -13.96
N ASP A 73 0.19 6.13 -14.58
CA ASP A 73 -0.16 6.05 -16.00
C ASP A 73 -1.57 6.57 -16.23
N GLU A 74 -2.51 6.21 -15.36
CA GLU A 74 -3.90 6.67 -15.42
C GLU A 74 -4.00 8.21 -15.35
N LEU A 75 -3.24 8.83 -14.44
CA LEU A 75 -3.23 10.29 -14.28
C LEU A 75 -2.68 11.08 -15.48
N ARG A 76 -2.11 10.41 -16.50
CA ARG A 76 -1.64 11.06 -17.75
C ARG A 76 -2.75 11.34 -18.76
N THR A 77 -3.94 10.75 -18.58
CA THR A 77 -5.06 10.87 -19.52
C THR A 77 -6.32 11.36 -18.81
N SER A 78 -7.25 11.99 -19.53
CA SER A 78 -8.53 12.40 -18.95
C SER A 78 -9.33 11.20 -18.46
N ASP A 79 -9.52 10.18 -19.30
CA ASP A 79 -10.27 8.96 -18.96
C ASP A 79 -9.64 8.18 -17.79
N GLY A 80 -8.30 8.18 -17.68
CA GLY A 80 -7.62 7.57 -16.55
C GLY A 80 -7.78 8.38 -15.25
N LYS A 81 -7.81 9.71 -15.32
CA LYS A 81 -8.16 10.55 -14.15
C LYS A 81 -9.59 10.32 -13.69
N GLU A 82 -10.54 10.20 -14.61
CA GLU A 82 -11.95 9.92 -14.29
C GLU A 82 -12.08 8.58 -13.56
N ARG A 83 -11.48 7.51 -14.08
CA ARG A 83 -11.47 6.20 -13.39
C ARG A 83 -10.72 6.24 -12.06
N THR A 84 -9.67 7.05 -11.94
CA THR A 84 -8.97 7.23 -10.65
C THR A 84 -9.90 7.88 -9.62
N VAL A 85 -10.71 8.87 -10.03
CA VAL A 85 -11.72 9.48 -9.16
C VAL A 85 -12.79 8.46 -8.78
N GLU A 86 -13.29 7.67 -9.73
CA GLU A 86 -14.28 6.63 -9.43
C GLU A 86 -13.75 5.59 -8.43
N MET A 87 -12.49 5.17 -8.54
CA MET A 87 -11.87 4.30 -7.54
C MET A 87 -11.74 4.98 -6.17
N LEU A 88 -11.40 6.27 -6.13
CA LEU A 88 -11.28 7.02 -4.88
C LEU A 88 -12.64 7.21 -4.19
N GLU A 89 -13.70 7.50 -4.96
CA GLU A 89 -15.08 7.54 -4.47
C GLU A 89 -15.52 6.18 -3.93
N GLN A 90 -15.13 5.10 -4.62
CA GLN A 90 -15.41 3.75 -4.16
C GLN A 90 -14.72 3.44 -2.83
N PHE A 91 -13.44 3.79 -2.68
CA PHE A 91 -12.70 3.60 -1.41
C PHE A 91 -13.29 4.45 -0.28
N ASP A 92 -13.66 5.69 -0.57
CA ASP A 92 -14.33 6.55 0.39
C ASP A 92 -15.66 5.95 0.89
N SER A 93 -16.43 5.36 -0.04
CA SER A 93 -17.71 4.72 0.30
C SER A 93 -17.57 3.43 1.11
N TRP A 94 -16.46 2.69 0.94
CA TRP A 94 -16.16 1.50 1.74
C TRP A 94 -15.70 1.87 3.15
N GLY A 95 -14.96 2.98 3.28
CA GLY A 95 -14.40 3.41 4.56
C GLY A 95 -13.33 2.45 5.10
N ASP A 96 -12.63 1.76 4.19
CA ASP A 96 -11.53 0.86 4.54
C ASP A 96 -10.39 1.63 5.24
N GLU A 97 -9.65 0.98 6.13
CA GLU A 97 -8.55 1.62 6.85
C GLU A 97 -7.32 1.75 5.95
N HIS A 98 -6.89 3.00 5.70
CA HIS A 98 -5.67 3.33 4.97
C HIS A 98 -4.56 3.73 5.96
N LEU A 99 -3.45 3.01 5.96
CA LEU A 99 -2.28 3.30 6.79
C LEU A 99 -1.15 3.82 5.92
N ILE A 100 -0.57 4.97 6.27
CA ILE A 100 0.47 5.61 5.46
C ILE A 100 1.67 5.92 6.33
N SER A 101 2.73 5.12 6.19
CA SER A 101 4.02 5.40 6.81
C SER A 101 4.83 6.34 5.92
N VAL A 102 5.34 7.42 6.51
CA VAL A 102 6.03 8.48 5.79
C VAL A 102 7.34 8.83 6.47
N GLU A 103 8.44 8.73 5.73
CA GLU A 103 9.73 9.30 6.11
C GLU A 103 9.96 10.57 5.30
N ALA A 104 9.99 11.72 5.98
CA ALA A 104 10.23 13.02 5.36
C ALA A 104 10.85 14.01 6.36
N PRO A 105 11.83 14.84 5.94
CA PRO A 105 12.53 14.74 4.66
C PRO A 105 13.47 13.53 4.63
N LEU A 106 13.69 12.90 3.47
CA LEU A 106 14.80 11.96 3.33
C LEU A 106 16.10 12.76 3.46
N GLN A 107 16.89 12.44 4.49
CA GLN A 107 18.19 13.09 4.67
C GLN A 107 19.09 12.81 3.47
N SER A 108 19.90 13.80 3.07
CA SER A 108 20.91 13.64 2.03
C SER A 108 21.86 12.50 2.42
N GLY A 109 21.81 11.39 1.67
CA GLY A 109 22.59 10.18 1.95
C GLY A 109 21.81 9.01 2.57
N ASN A 110 20.53 9.17 2.92
CA ASN A 110 19.67 8.02 3.22
C ASN A 110 19.43 7.22 1.94
N ASP A 111 19.85 5.95 1.95
CA ASP A 111 19.50 4.96 0.94
C ASP A 111 17.97 4.71 1.00
N LEU A 112 17.31 4.65 -0.15
CA LEU A 112 15.88 4.30 -0.25
C LEU A 112 15.57 2.97 0.47
N GLU A 113 16.53 2.04 0.50
CA GLU A 113 16.39 0.78 1.26
C GLU A 113 16.31 1.00 2.78
N LYS A 114 17.04 1.98 3.32
CA LYS A 114 16.93 2.34 4.73
C LYS A 114 15.55 2.94 5.00
N ALA A 115 15.09 3.87 4.15
CA ALA A 115 13.80 4.52 4.32
C ALA A 115 12.62 3.53 4.23
N ARG A 116 12.70 2.59 3.28
CA ARG A 116 11.78 1.44 3.19
C ARG A 116 11.77 0.64 4.49
N GLY A 117 12.96 0.35 5.02
CA GLY A 117 13.13 -0.38 6.28
C GLY A 117 12.47 0.32 7.46
N ASP A 118 12.68 1.62 7.59
CA ASP A 118 12.16 2.43 8.70
C ASP A 118 10.64 2.63 8.59
N CYS A 119 10.12 2.87 7.38
CA CYS A 119 8.67 2.92 7.13
C CYS A 119 7.96 1.60 7.42
N LEU A 120 8.53 0.46 6.97
CA LEU A 120 7.94 -0.85 7.27
C LEU A 120 7.98 -1.16 8.76
N ARG A 121 9.08 -0.80 9.45
CA ARG A 121 9.17 -0.95 10.91
C ARG A 121 8.12 -0.11 11.62
N ALA A 122 7.94 1.15 11.21
CA ALA A 122 6.93 2.03 11.79
C ALA A 122 5.52 1.48 11.57
N LEU A 123 5.21 1.00 10.36
CA LEU A 123 3.93 0.36 10.04
C LEU A 123 3.68 -0.86 10.93
N VAL A 124 4.64 -1.78 10.99
CA VAL A 124 4.52 -3.02 11.78
C VAL A 124 4.39 -2.71 13.27
N LYS A 125 5.13 -1.74 13.81
CA LYS A 125 4.98 -1.30 15.20
C LYS A 125 3.60 -0.72 15.48
N HIS A 126 3.07 0.09 14.55
CA HIS A 126 1.74 0.66 14.69
C HIS A 126 0.65 -0.41 14.68
N VAL A 127 0.75 -1.36 13.75
CA VAL A 127 -0.24 -2.42 13.56
C VAL A 127 -0.15 -3.45 14.69
N TYR A 128 1.03 -4.01 14.95
CA TYR A 128 1.22 -5.16 15.84
C TYR A 128 1.76 -4.85 17.24
N GLY A 129 2.16 -3.60 17.52
CA GLY A 129 2.80 -3.24 18.79
C GLY A 129 1.84 -3.12 19.99
N GLY A 130 0.52 -3.10 19.74
CA GLY A 130 -0.50 -2.96 20.77
C GLY A 130 -1.19 -4.28 21.14
N THR A 131 -1.99 -4.26 22.20
CA THR A 131 -2.85 -5.38 22.65
C THR A 131 -4.17 -5.44 21.90
N ARG A 132 -4.19 -5.03 20.63
CA ARG A 132 -5.38 -5.08 19.78
C ARG A 132 -5.67 -6.54 19.43
N ASP A 133 -6.94 -6.93 19.50
CA ASP A 133 -7.38 -8.28 19.12
C ASP A 133 -7.61 -8.42 17.60
N ASP A 134 -7.62 -7.31 16.86
CA ASP A 134 -7.96 -7.25 15.42
C ASP A 134 -6.72 -7.14 14.50
N HIS A 135 -5.61 -7.74 14.92
CA HIS A 135 -4.37 -7.76 14.13
C HIS A 135 -4.57 -8.41 12.76
N PRO A 136 -4.09 -7.78 11.67
CA PRO A 136 -4.15 -8.40 10.36
C PRO A 136 -3.40 -9.74 10.30
N THR A 137 -4.02 -10.72 9.66
CA THR A 137 -3.54 -12.09 9.53
C THR A 137 -2.33 -12.18 8.60
N GLY A 138 -2.12 -11.20 7.72
CA GLY A 138 -0.88 -11.09 6.95
C GLY A 138 -0.72 -9.83 6.12
N LEU A 139 0.50 -9.69 5.56
CA LEU A 139 0.90 -8.58 4.69
C LEU A 139 1.17 -9.10 3.27
N ILE A 140 0.62 -8.41 2.27
CA ILE A 140 0.82 -8.67 0.86
C ILE A 140 1.63 -7.52 0.29
N PHE A 141 2.85 -7.81 -0.13
CA PHE A 141 3.76 -6.87 -0.76
C PHE A 141 3.63 -6.96 -2.27
N GLU A 142 3.72 -5.80 -2.94
CA GLU A 142 4.10 -5.80 -4.34
C GLU A 142 5.51 -6.41 -4.50
N LYS A 143 5.64 -7.33 -5.46
CA LYS A 143 6.89 -7.97 -5.83
C LYS A 143 7.79 -6.98 -6.56
N ARG A 144 9.05 -6.90 -6.15
CA ARG A 144 10.03 -6.00 -6.76
C ARG A 144 10.57 -6.60 -8.06
N LEU A 145 10.96 -5.74 -9.01
CA LEU A 145 11.41 -6.16 -10.34
C LEU A 145 12.63 -7.10 -10.28
N ARG A 146 13.57 -6.84 -9.37
CA ARG A 146 14.81 -7.61 -9.24
C ARG A 146 14.72 -8.59 -8.07
N LYS A 147 15.13 -9.83 -8.29
CA LYS A 147 15.17 -10.86 -7.23
C LYS A 147 15.99 -10.44 -6.00
N ILE A 148 17.09 -9.72 -6.19
CA ILE A 148 17.94 -9.26 -5.09
C ILE A 148 17.18 -8.35 -4.12
N ASP A 149 16.23 -7.59 -4.65
CA ASP A 149 15.41 -6.64 -3.92
C ASP A 149 14.28 -7.35 -3.17
N ASP A 150 13.63 -8.35 -3.79
CA ASP A 150 12.73 -9.28 -3.08
C ASP A 150 13.45 -10.00 -1.91
N ASP A 151 14.70 -10.41 -2.12
CA ASP A 151 15.49 -11.07 -1.09
C ASP A 151 15.86 -10.09 0.05
N ARG A 152 15.98 -8.79 -0.23
CA ARG A 152 16.14 -7.74 0.81
C ARG A 152 14.88 -7.62 1.65
N ASP A 153 13.71 -7.55 1.03
CA ASP A 153 12.43 -7.47 1.74
C ASP A 153 12.21 -8.69 2.66
N ARG A 154 12.53 -9.90 2.16
CA ARG A 154 12.46 -11.13 2.96
C ARG A 154 13.40 -11.10 4.16
N ARG A 155 14.63 -10.57 4.00
CA ARG A 155 15.59 -10.41 5.10
C ARG A 155 15.10 -9.39 6.12
N LEU A 156 14.50 -8.28 5.67
CA LEU A 156 13.92 -7.27 6.54
C LEU A 156 12.77 -7.84 7.38
N VAL A 157 11.82 -8.54 6.75
CA VAL A 157 10.72 -9.24 7.46
C VAL A 157 11.27 -10.22 8.50
N LYS A 158 12.28 -11.02 8.12
CA LYS A 158 12.93 -11.95 9.04
C LYS A 158 13.56 -11.22 10.23
N LYS A 159 14.23 -10.10 9.99
CA LYS A 159 14.84 -9.26 11.03
C LYS A 159 13.78 -8.70 11.99
N LEU A 160 12.68 -8.14 11.47
CA LEU A 160 11.58 -7.62 12.30
C LEU A 160 10.94 -8.70 13.18
N ARG A 161 10.82 -9.94 12.68
CA ARG A 161 10.39 -11.10 13.49
C ARG A 161 11.39 -11.49 14.56
N GLN A 162 12.69 -11.38 14.28
CA GLN A 162 13.74 -11.65 15.27
C GLN A 162 13.80 -10.58 16.36
N GLU A 163 13.49 -9.33 16.00
CA GLU A 163 13.35 -8.20 16.94
C GLU A 163 12.06 -8.25 17.77
N GLY A 164 11.16 -9.20 17.50
CA GLY A 164 9.87 -9.33 18.19
C GLY A 164 8.83 -8.28 17.80
N LEU A 165 9.08 -7.51 16.74
CA LEU A 165 8.18 -6.45 16.27
C LEU A 165 7.08 -6.99 15.35
N PHE A 166 7.38 -8.03 14.57
CA PHE A 166 6.44 -8.66 13.65
C PHE A 166 6.10 -10.07 14.12
N PRO A 167 4.82 -10.44 14.31
CA PRO A 167 4.45 -11.78 14.77
C PRO A 167 4.89 -12.88 13.79
N ARG A 168 5.14 -14.08 14.31
CA ARG A 168 5.61 -15.22 13.49
C ARG A 168 4.47 -15.88 12.72
N GLU A 169 3.28 -15.80 13.29
CA GLU A 169 1.99 -16.28 12.80
C GLU A 169 1.44 -15.43 11.67
N ALA A 170 1.72 -14.12 11.67
CA ALA A 170 1.30 -13.22 10.60
C ALA A 170 1.97 -13.62 9.28
N GLY A 171 1.16 -13.96 8.29
CA GLY A 171 1.61 -14.42 6.99
C GLY A 171 2.17 -13.30 6.12
N VAL A 172 2.93 -13.68 5.09
CA VAL A 172 3.48 -12.73 4.10
C VAL A 172 3.42 -13.29 2.69
N ALA A 173 3.07 -12.46 1.72
CA ALA A 173 3.11 -12.76 0.30
C ALA A 173 3.82 -11.65 -0.47
N TRP A 174 4.49 -12.01 -1.57
CA TRP A 174 5.04 -11.08 -2.56
C TRP A 174 4.47 -11.48 -3.92
N VAL A 175 3.72 -10.59 -4.55
CA VAL A 175 3.00 -10.84 -5.80
C VAL A 175 3.01 -9.58 -6.67
N SER A 176 2.85 -9.72 -7.98
CA SER A 176 2.70 -8.53 -8.84
C SER A 176 1.24 -8.04 -8.84
N PRO A 177 0.99 -6.78 -9.23
CA PRO A 177 -0.37 -6.27 -9.44
C PRO A 177 -1.18 -7.01 -10.50
N SER A 178 -0.50 -7.75 -11.40
CA SER A 178 -1.16 -8.64 -12.37
C SER A 178 -1.66 -9.94 -11.75
N ASP A 179 -1.00 -10.41 -10.68
CA ASP A 179 -1.38 -11.60 -9.93
C ASP A 179 -2.44 -11.28 -8.86
N GLU A 180 -2.44 -10.06 -8.32
CA GLU A 180 -3.35 -9.59 -7.28
C GLU A 180 -3.76 -8.13 -7.49
N ARG A 181 -5.01 -7.92 -7.93
CA ARG A 181 -5.56 -6.59 -8.23
C ARG A 181 -5.77 -5.74 -6.98
N LEU A 182 -5.83 -6.35 -5.81
CA LEU A 182 -5.98 -5.61 -4.55
C LEU A 182 -4.76 -4.73 -4.22
N LEU A 183 -3.62 -4.95 -4.88
CA LEU A 183 -2.47 -4.04 -4.83
C LEU A 183 -2.73 -2.68 -5.49
N TRP A 184 -3.81 -2.52 -6.26
CA TRP A 184 -4.16 -1.21 -6.83
C TRP A 184 -4.64 -0.22 -5.76
N ALA A 185 -5.26 -0.72 -4.67
CA ALA A 185 -5.71 0.12 -3.57
C ALA A 185 -4.57 0.87 -2.86
N PRO A 186 -3.47 0.21 -2.43
CA PRO A 186 -2.33 0.94 -1.89
C PRO A 186 -1.58 1.78 -2.95
N ASP A 187 -1.52 1.39 -4.24
CA ASP A 187 -0.95 2.23 -5.31
C ASP A 187 -1.68 3.58 -5.43
N ILE A 188 -3.01 3.54 -5.52
CA ILE A 188 -3.85 4.75 -5.57
C ILE A 188 -3.72 5.57 -4.29
N THR A 189 -3.73 4.91 -3.12
CA THR A 189 -3.55 5.59 -1.82
C THR A 189 -2.21 6.31 -1.76
N CYS A 190 -1.14 5.62 -2.15
CA CYS A 190 0.23 6.14 -2.14
C CYS A 190 0.36 7.31 -3.12
N MET A 191 -0.19 7.19 -4.33
CA MET A 191 -0.20 8.25 -5.32
C MET A 191 -1.01 9.45 -4.87
N ALA A 192 -2.23 9.26 -4.35
CA ALA A 192 -3.06 10.36 -3.86
C ALA A 192 -2.35 11.15 -2.76
N TYR A 193 -1.72 10.45 -1.80
CA TYR A 193 -0.95 11.08 -0.74
C TYR A 193 0.30 11.79 -1.28
N ARG A 194 1.04 11.18 -2.21
CA ARG A 194 2.15 11.82 -2.92
C ARG A 194 1.71 13.10 -3.63
N ARG A 195 0.57 13.10 -4.32
CA ARG A 195 0.02 14.29 -5.01
C ARG A 195 -0.40 15.37 -4.01
N GLN A 196 -0.89 15.02 -2.83
CA GLN A 196 -1.12 16.01 -1.77
C GLN A 196 0.18 16.73 -1.35
N ILE A 197 1.31 16.01 -1.29
CA ILE A 197 2.59 16.65 -0.98
C ILE A 197 3.02 17.54 -2.15
N THR A 198 3.00 17.00 -3.37
CA THR A 198 3.71 17.56 -4.53
C THR A 198 2.87 18.53 -5.40
N HIS A 199 1.55 18.42 -5.38
CA HIS A 199 0.63 19.09 -6.31
C HIS A 199 -0.54 19.82 -5.63
N LYS A 200 -0.66 19.80 -4.31
CA LYS A 200 -1.71 20.54 -3.58
C LYS A 200 -1.70 22.02 -3.95
N GLY A 201 -2.87 22.57 -4.28
CA GLY A 201 -3.04 23.94 -4.78
C GLY A 201 -2.48 24.21 -6.19
N ARG A 202 -1.89 23.21 -6.87
CA ARG A 202 -1.36 23.34 -8.25
C ARG A 202 -2.34 22.80 -9.28
N ASN A 203 -3.02 21.69 -8.99
CA ASN A 203 -4.07 21.10 -9.84
C ASN A 203 -5.01 20.19 -9.02
N GLU A 204 -6.07 19.68 -9.66
CA GLU A 204 -7.14 18.90 -9.05
C GLU A 204 -6.65 17.64 -8.31
N THR A 205 -5.65 16.97 -8.88
CA THR A 205 -5.12 15.72 -8.30
C THR A 205 -4.40 15.93 -6.97
N GLY A 206 -3.97 17.16 -6.67
CA GLY A 206 -3.37 17.52 -5.39
C GLY A 206 -4.35 17.47 -4.21
N GLU A 207 -5.66 17.45 -4.49
CA GLU A 207 -6.71 17.39 -3.47
C GLU A 207 -7.25 15.97 -3.26
N TYR A 208 -6.94 15.00 -4.12
CA TYR A 208 -7.52 13.65 -4.09
C TYR A 208 -7.45 12.97 -2.71
N PHE A 209 -6.28 12.96 -2.07
CA PHE A 209 -6.16 12.37 -0.73
C PHE A 209 -7.04 13.10 0.29
N GLY A 210 -7.02 14.43 0.25
CA GLY A 210 -7.78 15.26 1.18
C GLY A 210 -9.29 15.09 1.03
N SER A 211 -9.76 14.93 -0.20
CA SER A 211 -11.18 14.79 -0.54
C SER A 211 -11.75 13.41 -0.22
N TYR A 212 -10.99 12.35 -0.46
CA TYR A 212 -11.54 10.98 -0.44
C TYR A 212 -10.97 10.09 0.66
N LEU A 213 -9.66 10.16 0.92
CA LEU A 213 -9.01 9.13 1.75
C LEU A 213 -8.69 9.60 3.17
N LYS A 214 -8.51 10.91 3.37
CA LYS A 214 -7.98 11.48 4.62
C LYS A 214 -8.78 11.07 5.86
N GLN A 215 -10.10 10.97 5.75
CA GLN A 215 -10.97 10.63 6.89
C GLN A 215 -10.83 9.16 7.34
N HIS A 216 -10.40 8.28 6.43
CA HIS A 216 -10.17 6.85 6.67
C HIS A 216 -8.69 6.51 6.82
N SER A 217 -7.82 7.53 6.88
CA SER A 217 -6.38 7.38 6.85
C SER A 217 -5.69 7.69 8.17
N THR A 218 -4.75 6.83 8.57
CA THR A 218 -3.78 7.12 9.63
C THR A 218 -2.41 7.38 9.03
N ILE A 219 -1.85 8.57 9.29
CA ILE A 219 -0.48 8.93 8.87
C ILE A 219 0.50 8.62 9.99
N ILE A 220 1.49 7.79 9.71
CA ILE A 220 2.54 7.35 10.63
C ILE A 220 3.84 8.02 10.19
N HIS A 221 4.29 9.03 10.94
CA HIS A 221 5.59 9.65 10.68
C HIS A 221 6.70 8.79 11.27
N VAL A 222 7.72 8.50 10.46
CA VAL A 222 8.92 7.79 10.92
C VAL A 222 9.74 8.73 11.80
N GLU A 223 9.93 8.35 13.06
CA GLU A 223 10.82 9.05 13.99
C GLU A 223 12.28 8.73 13.63
N GLY A 224 13.11 9.78 13.50
CA GLY A 224 14.54 9.69 13.19
C GLY A 224 15.42 9.32 14.37
#